data_AF-A0A5J9TQ23-F1
#
_entry.id   AF-A0A5J9TQ23-F1
#
_cell.length_a   1.000
_cell.length_b   1.000
_cell.length_c   1.000
_cell.angle_alpha   90.00
_cell.angle_beta   90.00
_cell.angle_gamma   90.00
#
_symmetry.space_group_name_H-M   'P 1'
#
loop_
_entity.id
_entity.type
_entity.pdbx_description
1 polymer ?
#
loop_
_entity_poly.entity_id
_entity_poly.type
_entity_poly.pdbx_seq_one_letter_code
_entity_poly.pdbx_strand_id
1 'polypeptide(L)'
;MAVLRKSTLVHSSIFFRVKLVRLWLKGCLLPNLTPEFDGLPELSDLYVHYSSTLKPHLNSGQLDTLGALISGSPSLRKLDVTIDPDVPGLMLKISAPRLRHMVIESWSADWMVEFQSQLPFISSAKLRLPVSRYIQEGGSKLVHILQSISRVQRLELHDASQLGLDKFDKWLHKDHRASFH
;
A
#
# COMPACT_ATOMS: atom_id res chain seq x y z
N MET A 1 1.18 18.87 -4.98
CA MET A 1 0.48 17.82 -4.21
C MET A 1 -0.79 17.51 -4.93
N ALA A 2 -0.98 16.28 -5.41
CA ALA A 2 -2.24 15.85 -6.04
C ALA A 2 -3.03 15.01 -5.03
N VAL A 3 -4.29 15.38 -4.81
CA VAL A 3 -5.22 14.67 -3.92
C VAL A 3 -6.50 14.38 -4.71
N LEU A 4 -6.82 13.11 -4.93
CA LEU A 4 -8.04 12.68 -5.61
C LEU A 4 -8.96 11.99 -4.60
N ARG A 5 -10.21 12.46 -4.52
CA ARG A 5 -11.23 12.01 -3.55
C ARG A 5 -12.58 11.87 -4.25
N LYS A 6 -12.79 10.76 -4.97
CA LYS A 6 -14.10 10.20 -5.39
C LYS A 6 -13.86 8.95 -6.25
N SER A 7 -14.86 8.06 -6.31
CA SER A 7 -14.88 6.85 -7.16
C SER A 7 -14.85 7.20 -8.64
N THR A 8 -13.66 7.54 -9.11
CA THR A 8 -13.37 7.89 -10.49
C THR A 8 -12.07 7.19 -10.87
N LEU A 9 -12.10 6.50 -12.00
CA LEU A 9 -10.87 6.04 -12.66
C LEU A 9 -9.96 7.24 -12.83
N VAL A 10 -8.75 7.17 -12.29
CA VAL A 10 -7.78 8.26 -12.39
C VAL A 10 -7.26 8.27 -13.82
N HIS A 11 -7.35 9.40 -14.53
CA HIS A 11 -6.85 9.48 -15.90
C HIS A 11 -5.31 9.48 -15.94
N SER A 12 -4.70 8.74 -16.86
CA SER A 12 -3.24 8.55 -16.93
C SER A 12 -2.44 9.85 -17.11
N SER A 13 -3.07 10.90 -17.63
CA SER A 13 -2.46 12.23 -17.80
C SER A 13 -1.94 12.85 -16.50
N ILE A 14 -2.41 12.43 -15.32
CA ILE A 14 -1.86 12.93 -14.05
C ILE A 14 -0.40 12.51 -13.84
N PHE A 15 0.04 11.48 -14.55
CA PHE A 15 1.39 10.94 -14.46
C PHE A 15 2.32 11.46 -15.55
N PHE A 16 1.78 12.09 -16.59
CA PHE A 16 2.56 12.49 -17.75
C PHE A 16 3.24 13.85 -17.54
N ARG A 17 4.58 13.88 -17.62
CA ARG A 17 5.43 15.10 -17.55
C ARG A 17 5.31 15.93 -16.26
N VAL A 18 4.76 15.35 -15.18
CA VAL A 18 4.66 16.04 -13.89
C VAL A 18 5.77 15.59 -12.95
N LYS A 19 6.46 16.54 -12.31
CA LYS A 19 7.40 16.28 -11.19
C LYS A 19 6.61 16.06 -9.90
N LEU A 20 5.82 14.98 -9.84
CA LEU A 20 5.04 14.63 -8.66
C LEU A 20 5.97 14.11 -7.55
N VAL A 21 6.06 14.87 -6.46
CA VAL A 21 6.79 14.46 -5.25
C VAL A 21 5.90 13.65 -4.29
N ARG A 22 4.61 13.99 -4.23
CA ARG A 22 3.64 13.35 -3.34
C ARG A 22 2.32 13.07 -4.05
N LEU A 23 1.83 11.85 -3.91
CA LEU A 23 0.59 11.38 -4.52
C LEU A 23 -0.31 10.73 -3.47
N TRP A 24 -1.56 11.21 -3.39
CA TRP A 24 -2.59 10.63 -2.53
C TRP A 24 -3.82 10.22 -3.35
N LEU A 25 -4.08 8.93 -3.36
CA LEU A 25 -5.23 8.30 -4.00
C LEU A 25 -6.13 7.68 -2.93
N LYS A 26 -7.38 8.13 -2.83
CA LYS A 26 -8.36 7.54 -1.90
C LYS A 26 -9.68 7.27 -2.62
N GLY A 27 -10.15 6.03 -2.53
CA GLY A 27 -11.37 5.58 -3.20
C GLY A 27 -11.28 5.70 -4.72
N CYS A 28 -10.07 5.54 -5.27
CA CYS A 28 -9.78 5.66 -6.70
C CYS A 28 -9.21 4.35 -7.25
N LEU A 29 -9.49 4.05 -8.53
CA LEU A 29 -8.80 3.01 -9.28
C LEU A 29 -7.63 3.62 -10.04
N LEU A 30 -6.51 2.89 -10.10
CA LEU A 30 -5.38 3.29 -10.93
C LEU A 30 -5.72 3.09 -12.41
N PRO A 31 -5.29 4.01 -13.30
CA PRO A 31 -5.40 3.77 -14.73
C PRO A 31 -4.48 2.62 -15.12
N ASN A 32 -4.83 1.94 -16.20
CA ASN A 32 -3.89 1.07 -16.87
C ASN A 32 -2.68 1.91 -17.29
N LEU A 33 -1.50 1.56 -16.75
CA LEU A 33 -0.26 2.18 -17.15
C LEU A 33 0.08 1.67 -18.55
N THR A 34 0.34 2.58 -19.48
CA THR A 34 0.79 2.21 -20.82
C THR A 34 2.21 1.63 -20.72
N PRO A 35 2.66 0.82 -21.70
CA PRO A 35 4.04 0.34 -21.75
C PRO A 35 5.10 1.47 -21.73
N GLU A 36 4.70 2.67 -22.15
CA GLU A 36 5.49 3.90 -22.18
C GLU A 36 5.52 4.66 -20.83
N PHE A 37 4.89 4.11 -19.79
CA PHE A 37 4.93 4.72 -18.47
C PHE A 37 6.31 4.53 -17.83
N ASP A 38 7.15 5.56 -17.94
CA ASP A 38 8.50 5.61 -17.36
C ASP A 38 8.53 5.74 -15.83
N GLY A 39 7.38 5.69 -15.16
CA GLY A 39 7.28 5.87 -13.71
C GLY A 39 7.13 7.32 -13.27
N LEU A 40 7.31 7.54 -11.96
CA LEU A 40 7.31 8.85 -11.32
C LEU A 40 8.64 9.05 -10.58
N PRO A 41 9.71 9.52 -11.27
CA PRO A 41 11.07 9.50 -10.74
C PRO A 41 11.28 10.36 -9.49
N GLU A 42 10.48 11.43 -9.34
CA GLU A 42 10.55 12.36 -8.22
C GLU A 42 9.63 11.98 -7.05
N LEU A 43 8.79 10.94 -7.21
CA LEU A 43 7.81 10.58 -6.19
C LEU A 43 8.51 10.05 -4.94
N SER A 44 8.35 10.76 -3.83
CA SER A 44 8.91 10.40 -2.53
C SER A 44 7.88 9.82 -1.57
N ASP A 45 6.61 10.21 -1.68
CA ASP A 45 5.54 9.76 -0.80
C ASP A 45 4.31 9.31 -1.61
N LEU A 46 3.91 8.06 -1.44
CA LEU A 46 2.75 7.44 -2.08
C LEU A 46 1.76 6.96 -1.02
N TYR A 47 0.52 7.43 -1.12
CA TYR A 47 -0.60 7.04 -0.26
C TYR A 47 -1.74 6.51 -1.13
N VAL A 48 -2.13 5.25 -0.91
CA VAL A 48 -3.21 4.59 -1.64
C VAL A 48 -4.19 3.96 -0.67
N HIS A 49 -5.44 4.37 -0.74
CA HIS A 49 -6.53 3.80 0.04
C HIS A 49 -7.63 3.29 -0.89
N TYR A 50 -7.69 1.97 -1.07
CA TYR A 50 -8.79 1.31 -1.77
C TYR A 50 -9.94 1.10 -0.78
N SER A 51 -11.00 1.90 -0.91
CA SER A 51 -12.18 1.82 -0.04
C SER A 51 -13.08 0.63 -0.39
N SER A 52 -13.91 0.22 0.57
CA SER A 52 -14.90 -0.85 0.40
C SER A 52 -15.82 -0.67 -0.81
N THR A 53 -16.10 0.57 -1.20
CA THR A 53 -16.89 0.92 -2.40
C THR A 53 -16.25 0.45 -3.72
N LEU A 54 -14.95 0.14 -3.73
CA LEU A 54 -14.23 -0.35 -4.91
C LEU A 54 -14.21 -1.87 -5.02
N LYS A 55 -14.78 -2.62 -4.06
CA LYS A 55 -14.83 -4.09 -4.06
C LYS A 55 -15.18 -4.72 -5.42
N PRO A 56 -16.22 -4.27 -6.17
CA PRO A 56 -16.57 -4.91 -7.46
C PRO A 56 -15.56 -4.67 -8.58
N HIS A 57 -14.63 -3.73 -8.40
CA HIS A 57 -13.67 -3.32 -9.44
C HIS A 57 -12.21 -3.58 -9.06
N LEU A 58 -11.93 -3.91 -7.80
CA LEU A 58 -10.60 -4.25 -7.35
C LEU A 58 -10.25 -5.68 -7.78
N ASN A 59 -9.15 -5.83 -8.51
CA ASN A 59 -8.66 -7.10 -9.04
C ASN A 59 -7.13 -7.12 -9.06
N SER A 60 -6.53 -8.24 -9.48
CA SER A 60 -5.07 -8.38 -9.58
C SER A 60 -4.43 -7.32 -10.46
N GLY A 61 -5.04 -6.96 -11.59
CA GLY A 61 -4.55 -5.92 -12.50
C GLY A 61 -4.38 -4.56 -11.83
N GLN A 62 -5.26 -4.20 -10.88
CA GLN A 62 -5.12 -2.98 -10.09
C GLN A 62 -3.91 -3.01 -9.14
N LEU A 63 -3.59 -4.17 -8.56
CA LEU A 63 -2.40 -4.33 -7.72
C LEU A 63 -1.11 -4.47 -8.53
N ASP A 64 -1.16 -5.10 -9.71
CA ASP A 64 -0.04 -5.12 -10.65
C ASP A 64 0.30 -3.70 -11.11
N THR A 65 -0.72 -2.88 -11.39
CA THR A 65 -0.58 -1.47 -11.72
C THR A 65 0.03 -0.67 -10.56
N LEU A 66 -0.40 -0.94 -9.32
CA LEU A 66 0.20 -0.32 -8.14
C LEU A 66 1.66 -0.74 -7.95
N GLY A 67 1.97 -2.03 -8.15
CA GLY A 67 3.34 -2.55 -8.09
C GLY A 67 4.24 -1.89 -9.15
N ALA A 68 3.74 -1.71 -10.37
CA ALA A 68 4.45 -0.99 -11.43
C ALA A 68 4.69 0.48 -11.07
N LEU A 69 3.71 1.17 -10.49
CA LEU A 69 3.86 2.54 -10.00
C LEU A 69 4.93 2.65 -8.91
N ILE A 70 4.92 1.73 -7.95
CA ILE A 70 5.92 1.66 -6.86
C ILE A 70 7.31 1.42 -7.46
N SER A 71 7.45 0.44 -8.35
CA SER A 71 8.72 0.10 -8.99
C SER A 71 9.24 1.22 -9.91
N GLY A 72 8.35 1.94 -10.57
CA GLY A 72 8.67 3.12 -11.39
C GLY A 72 8.95 4.38 -10.58
N SER A 73 8.95 4.31 -9.24
CA SER A 73 9.20 5.44 -8.34
C SER A 73 10.52 5.25 -7.57
N PRO A 74 11.69 5.37 -8.21
CA PRO A 74 13.00 5.10 -7.59
C PRO A 74 13.33 6.00 -6.38
N SER A 75 12.69 7.16 -6.26
CA SER A 75 12.86 8.08 -5.13
C SER A 75 11.92 7.82 -3.96
N LEU A 76 11.08 6.78 -4.03
CA LEU A 76 10.05 6.50 -3.04
C LEU A 76 10.65 6.20 -1.67
N ARG A 77 10.27 7.01 -0.67
CA ARG A 77 10.73 6.91 0.73
C ARG A 77 9.61 6.55 1.68
N LYS A 78 8.36 6.92 1.36
CA LYS A 78 7.18 6.59 2.16
C LYS A 78 6.12 5.92 1.31
N LEU A 79 5.62 4.80 1.80
CA LEU A 79 4.54 4.04 1.20
C LEU A 79 3.47 3.78 2.26
N ASP A 80 2.23 4.12 1.94
CA ASP A 80 1.05 3.81 2.73
C ASP A 80 0.00 3.19 1.82
N VAL A 81 -0.33 1.92 2.06
CA VAL A 81 -1.34 1.18 1.30
C VAL A 81 -2.36 0.59 2.26
N THR A 82 -3.61 0.99 2.06
CA THR A 82 -4.76 0.47 2.79
C THR A 82 -5.74 -0.16 1.81
N ILE A 83 -6.11 -1.43 2.03
CA ILE A 83 -7.03 -2.20 1.20
C ILE A 83 -8.21 -2.66 2.05
N ASP A 84 -9.25 -1.82 2.14
CA ASP A 84 -10.48 -2.11 2.89
C ASP A 84 -11.27 -3.31 2.37
N PRO A 85 -11.47 -3.49 1.05
CA PRO A 85 -12.37 -4.52 0.56
C PRO A 85 -11.75 -5.91 0.73
N ASP A 86 -12.54 -6.82 1.29
CA ASP A 86 -12.21 -8.24 1.34
C ASP A 86 -12.39 -8.87 -0.05
N VAL A 87 -11.28 -8.93 -0.80
CA VAL A 87 -11.17 -9.55 -2.13
C VAL A 87 -10.08 -10.62 -2.05
N PRO A 88 -10.40 -11.89 -2.39
CA PRO A 88 -9.45 -12.99 -2.28
C PRO A 88 -8.42 -12.99 -3.42
N GLY A 89 -7.25 -13.58 -3.17
CA GLY A 89 -6.22 -13.82 -4.18
C GLY A 89 -5.48 -12.57 -4.66
N LEU A 90 -5.59 -11.47 -3.93
CA LEU A 90 -4.89 -10.22 -4.23
C LEU A 90 -3.46 -10.25 -3.69
N MET A 91 -2.49 -9.90 -4.54
CA MET A 91 -1.08 -9.83 -4.18
C MET A 91 -0.47 -8.48 -4.57
N LEU A 92 0.11 -7.78 -3.59
CA LEU A 92 0.84 -6.55 -3.84
C LEU A 92 2.35 -6.84 -3.88
N LYS A 93 2.97 -6.56 -5.03
CA LYS A 93 4.41 -6.63 -5.21
C LYS A 93 5.05 -5.28 -4.89
N ILE A 94 6.04 -5.27 -4.02
CA ILE A 94 6.77 -4.06 -3.62
C ILE A 94 8.23 -4.19 -4.04
N SER A 95 8.66 -3.28 -4.90
CA SER A 95 10.07 -3.06 -5.24
C SER A 95 10.40 -1.59 -5.05
N ALA A 96 10.97 -1.24 -3.89
CA ALA A 96 11.24 0.14 -3.51
C ALA A 96 12.51 0.21 -2.65
N PRO A 97 13.71 0.10 -3.25
CA PRO A 97 14.96 -0.10 -2.50
C PRO A 97 15.29 1.07 -1.56
N ARG A 98 14.77 2.27 -1.81
CA ARG A 98 14.98 3.48 -0.99
C ARG A 98 13.89 3.73 0.06
N LEU A 99 12.95 2.80 0.22
CA LEU A 99 11.85 2.92 1.16
C LEU A 99 12.37 3.03 2.59
N ARG A 100 11.86 4.02 3.34
CA ARG A 100 12.22 4.28 4.74
C ARG A 100 11.05 4.04 5.67
N HIS A 101 9.85 4.39 5.23
CA HIS A 101 8.62 4.24 6.01
C HIS A 101 7.58 3.48 5.21
N MET A 102 6.98 2.48 5.84
CA MET A 102 5.96 1.65 5.22
C MET A 102 4.78 1.45 6.15
N VAL A 103 3.58 1.66 5.63
CA VAL A 103 2.31 1.29 6.27
C VAL A 103 1.55 0.42 5.28
N ILE A 104 1.16 -0.78 5.72
CA ILE A 104 0.39 -1.72 4.92
C ILE A 104 -0.76 -2.24 5.79
N GLU A 105 -1.98 -2.00 5.34
CA GLU A 105 -3.19 -2.41 6.04
C GLU A 105 -4.12 -3.20 5.09
N SER A 106 -4.47 -4.42 5.47
CA SER A 106 -5.43 -5.27 4.77
C SER A 106 -6.20 -6.15 5.75
N TRP A 107 -7.49 -6.31 5.50
CA TRP A 107 -8.38 -7.19 6.28
C TRP A 107 -8.67 -8.51 5.57
N SER A 108 -8.32 -8.62 4.29
CA SER A 108 -8.49 -9.85 3.53
C SER A 108 -7.44 -10.87 3.98
N ALA A 109 -7.94 -12.03 4.37
CA ALA A 109 -7.13 -13.15 4.79
C ALA A 109 -6.31 -13.80 3.66
N ASP A 110 -6.83 -13.71 2.43
CA ASP A 110 -6.21 -14.27 1.24
C ASP A 110 -5.33 -13.24 0.52
N TRP A 111 -5.08 -12.11 1.17
CA TRP A 111 -4.20 -11.06 0.69
C TRP A 111 -2.73 -11.35 1.02
N MET A 112 -1.85 -11.00 0.08
CA MET A 112 -0.40 -11.15 0.25
C MET A 112 0.36 -9.87 -0.13
N VAL A 113 1.44 -9.61 0.60
CA VAL A 113 2.49 -8.68 0.19
C VAL A 113 3.75 -9.46 -0.12
N GLU A 114 4.34 -9.20 -1.29
CA GLU A 114 5.59 -9.79 -1.73
C GLU A 114 6.61 -8.68 -1.95
N PHE A 115 7.76 -8.79 -1.28
CA PHE A 115 8.87 -7.87 -1.49
C PHE A 115 9.81 -8.47 -2.53
N GLN A 116 9.93 -7.81 -3.67
CA GLN A 116 10.77 -8.27 -4.79
C GLN A 116 12.22 -7.82 -4.66
N SER A 117 12.52 -6.96 -3.69
CA SER A 117 13.87 -6.53 -3.34
C SER A 117 14.00 -6.41 -1.82
N GLN A 118 15.23 -6.54 -1.33
CA GLN A 118 15.52 -6.15 0.04
C GLN A 118 15.23 -4.66 0.23
N LEU A 119 14.77 -4.29 1.42
CA LEU A 119 14.53 -2.88 1.80
C LEU A 119 15.64 -2.40 2.75
N PRO A 120 16.86 -2.13 2.26
CA PRO A 120 18.03 -1.89 3.11
C PRO A 120 17.94 -0.62 3.96
N PHE A 121 17.08 0.33 3.58
CA PHE A 121 16.92 1.62 4.27
C PHE A 121 15.63 1.73 5.07
N ILE A 122 14.85 0.64 5.21
CA ILE A 122 13.60 0.66 5.97
C ILE A 122 13.91 0.95 7.45
N SER A 123 13.34 2.03 7.98
CA SER A 123 13.49 2.41 9.38
C SER A 123 12.24 2.11 10.18
N SER A 124 11.05 2.27 9.60
CA SER A 124 9.79 1.93 10.26
C SER A 124 8.83 1.19 9.34
N ALA A 125 8.18 0.16 9.87
CA ALA A 125 7.11 -0.56 9.21
C ALA A 125 5.92 -0.73 10.18
N LYS A 126 4.72 -0.42 9.71
CA LYS A 126 3.46 -0.72 10.37
C LYS A 126 2.66 -1.67 9.48
N LEU A 127 2.40 -2.86 9.98
CA LEU A 127 1.69 -3.91 9.28
C LEU A 127 0.42 -4.24 10.05
N ARG A 128 -0.73 -4.00 9.44
CA ARG A 128 -2.03 -4.45 9.95
C ARG A 128 -2.56 -5.53 9.02
N LEU A 129 -2.29 -6.77 9.38
CA LEU A 129 -2.49 -7.95 8.55
C LEU A 129 -3.28 -9.00 9.32
N PRO A 130 -3.90 -9.99 8.66
CA PRO A 130 -4.59 -11.12 9.31
C PRO A 130 -3.59 -12.11 9.94
N VAL A 131 -2.82 -11.63 10.92
CA VAL A 131 -1.68 -12.32 11.55
C VAL A 131 -2.09 -13.66 12.15
N SER A 132 -3.21 -13.70 12.88
CA SER A 132 -3.69 -14.94 13.49
C SER A 132 -3.97 -16.03 12.45
N ARG A 133 -4.47 -15.66 11.27
CA ARG A 133 -4.72 -16.62 10.19
C ARG A 133 -3.42 -17.09 9.55
N TYR A 134 -2.45 -16.20 9.33
CA TYR A 134 -1.13 -16.62 8.83
C TYR A 134 -0.44 -17.61 9.77
N ILE A 135 -0.60 -17.45 11.09
CA ILE A 135 -0.08 -18.40 12.09
C ILE A 135 -0.80 -19.75 11.99
N GLN A 136 -2.13 -19.76 11.87
CA GLN A 136 -2.92 -20.98 11.68
C GLN A 136 -2.55 -21.74 10.40
N GLU A 137 -2.16 -21.03 9.34
CA GLU A 137 -1.70 -21.58 8.06
C GLU A 137 -0.21 -21.98 8.06
N GLY A 138 0.41 -22.09 9.24
CA GLY A 138 1.80 -22.57 9.40
C GLY A 138 2.87 -21.47 9.44
N GLY A 139 2.49 -20.19 9.43
CA GLY A 139 3.37 -19.06 9.74
C GLY A 139 4.38 -18.67 8.65
N SER A 140 4.58 -19.48 7.62
CA SER A 140 5.57 -19.25 6.55
C SER A 140 5.38 -17.89 5.85
N LYS A 141 4.13 -17.51 5.58
CA LYS A 141 3.77 -16.20 4.98
C LYS A 141 4.27 -15.03 5.83
N LEU A 142 4.00 -15.08 7.13
CA LEU A 142 4.42 -14.03 8.07
C LEU A 142 5.96 -13.97 8.16
N VAL A 143 6.62 -15.13 8.23
CA VAL A 143 8.08 -15.20 8.27
C VAL A 143 8.70 -14.58 7.02
N HIS A 144 8.17 -14.88 5.83
CA HIS A 144 8.66 -14.31 4.58
C HIS A 144 8.56 -12.78 4.57
N ILE A 145 7.41 -12.24 4.98
CA ILE A 145 7.19 -10.78 5.11
C ILE A 145 8.22 -10.17 6.07
N LEU A 146 8.39 -10.76 7.25
CA LEU A 146 9.31 -10.25 8.27
C LEU A 146 10.78 -10.33 7.84
N GLN A 147 11.18 -11.39 7.11
CA GLN A 147 12.53 -11.52 6.56
C GLN A 147 12.86 -10.40 5.58
N SER A 148 11.92 -10.02 4.72
CA SER A 148 12.08 -8.93 3.75
C SER A 148 12.29 -7.56 4.40
N ILE A 149 11.82 -7.36 5.63
CA ILE A 149 11.99 -6.13 6.42
C ILE A 149 12.87 -6.32 7.66
N SER A 150 13.74 -7.32 7.65
CA SER A 150 14.58 -7.71 8.80
C SER A 150 15.47 -6.60 9.38
N ARG A 151 15.71 -5.51 8.64
CA ARG A 151 16.52 -4.36 9.08
C ARG A 151 15.71 -3.22 9.70
N VAL A 152 14.39 -3.37 9.83
CA VAL A 152 13.52 -2.33 10.36
C VAL A 152 13.85 -2.01 11.82
N GLN A 153 13.96 -0.72 12.15
CA GLN A 153 14.25 -0.28 13.52
C GLN A 153 13.00 -0.26 14.40
N ARG A 154 11.84 0.06 13.79
CA ARG A 154 10.54 0.07 14.45
C ARG A 154 9.54 -0.75 13.65
N LEU A 155 9.10 -1.87 14.22
CA LEU A 155 8.04 -2.70 13.65
C LEU A 155 6.80 -2.62 14.55
N GLU A 156 5.68 -2.22 13.96
CA GLU A 156 4.36 -2.34 14.55
C GLU A 156 3.59 -3.41 13.78
N LEU A 157 3.23 -4.50 14.44
CA LEU A 157 2.46 -5.59 13.85
C LEU A 157 1.12 -5.70 14.59
N HIS A 158 0.03 -5.51 13.86
CA HIS A 158 -1.33 -5.57 14.38
C HIS A 158 -2.11 -6.65 13.66
N ASP A 159 -2.87 -7.43 14.43
CA ASP A 159 -3.79 -8.38 13.86
C ASP A 159 -5.07 -7.69 13.38
N ALA A 160 -5.35 -7.80 12.08
CA ALA A 160 -6.57 -7.32 11.45
C ALA A 160 -7.75 -8.28 11.65
N SER A 161 -7.49 -9.53 12.05
CA SER A 161 -8.50 -10.60 12.17
C SER A 161 -9.56 -10.32 13.25
N GLN A 162 -9.34 -9.35 14.13
CA GLN A 162 -10.19 -9.06 15.30
C GLN A 162 -11.03 -7.77 15.21
N LEU A 163 -10.96 -7.01 14.12
CA LEU A 163 -11.68 -5.75 14.00
C LEU A 163 -12.91 -5.88 13.09
N GLY A 164 -14.08 -5.90 13.72
CA GLY A 164 -15.33 -5.60 13.04
C GLY A 164 -15.29 -4.21 12.39
N LEU A 165 -15.91 -4.11 11.21
CA LEU A 165 -15.95 -2.95 10.31
C LEU A 165 -16.32 -1.61 11.02
N ASP A 166 -17.05 -1.67 12.13
CA ASP A 166 -17.65 -0.49 12.79
C ASP A 166 -16.69 0.38 13.62
N LYS A 167 -15.46 -0.07 13.91
CA LYS A 167 -14.48 0.73 14.67
C LYS A 167 -13.62 1.65 13.79
N PHE A 168 -13.71 1.53 12.47
CA PHE A 168 -12.74 2.12 11.54
C PHE A 168 -12.94 3.61 11.28
N ASP A 169 -14.20 4.08 11.16
CA ASP A 169 -14.50 5.50 10.93
C ASP A 169 -14.03 6.40 12.08
N LYS A 170 -13.94 5.86 13.31
CA LYS A 170 -13.47 6.60 14.49
C LYS A 170 -11.95 6.74 14.56
N TRP A 171 -11.18 5.88 13.88
CA TRP A 171 -9.72 5.86 13.97
C TRP A 171 -9.06 6.76 12.90
N LEU A 172 -9.59 6.73 11.68
CA LEU A 172 -9.14 7.56 10.55
C LEU A 172 -9.18 9.08 10.82
N HIS A 173 -10.07 9.54 11.71
CA HIS A 173 -10.16 10.95 12.09
C HIS A 173 -9.15 11.39 13.17
N LYS A 174 -8.53 10.46 13.91
CA LYS A 174 -7.63 10.82 15.01
C LYS A 174 -6.16 10.92 14.58
N ASP A 175 -5.66 10.02 13.73
CA ASP A 175 -4.20 9.92 13.51
C ASP A 175 -3.64 10.86 12.43
N HIS A 176 -4.45 11.31 11.47
CA HIS A 176 -3.98 12.28 10.47
C HIS A 176 -3.90 13.74 10.95
N ARG A 177 -4.30 14.03 12.20
CA ARG A 177 -4.08 15.36 12.82
C ARG A 177 -2.76 15.47 13.60
N ALA A 178 -2.06 14.38 13.86
CA ALA A 178 -0.88 14.38 14.74
C ALA A 178 0.47 14.49 14.02
N SER A 179 0.49 14.76 12.71
CA SER A 179 1.76 14.91 11.95
C SER A 179 1.74 16.13 11.04
N PHE A 180 1.44 17.29 11.64
CA PHE A 180 1.76 18.59 11.08
C PHE A 180 2.24 19.51 12.21
N HIS A 181 3.51 19.35 12.59
CA HIS A 181 4.36 20.40 13.13
C HIS A 181 5.79 20.13 12.66
#